data_AF-B4N0B4-F1
#
_entry.id   AF-B4N0B4-F1
#
_cell.length_a   1.000
_cell.length_b   1.000
_cell.length_c   1.000
_cell.angle_alpha   90.00
_cell.angle_beta   90.00
_cell.angle_gamma   90.00
#
_symmetry.space_group_name_H-M   'P 1'
#
loop_
_entity.id
_entity.type
_entity.pdbx_description
1 polymer ?
#
loop_
_entity_poly.entity_id
_entity_poly.type
_entity_poly.pdbx_seq_one_letter_code
_entity_poly.pdbx_strand_id
1 'polypeptide(L)'
;MGFDIALIIGRTDEELICPICTDILESPVQSPLCEHAYCRECIGKWIKEKNNCPVDRSDLFHSQLVPASRLMRNMLGRLKIKCCYFENGCAEVLELEDFRSHLASCDHNPKMDIRCTKGCGMKVPKDEMPRHNCVVNLRELVTKQRDEVIRIKEALASQHQRISYHRRELELVQHYITGLRYTNSVVGNIGDQLERFSLMQWGNNLRLAHITNWGSLISTPDIFLHMRIRDGLGASSCPLNLINKIADRCHEERWPEGLLNLNTRRENHHRLMLYVTRILPIFMTGKSCVVMLGCDNTHMPENLRPGVGMAMIFDDGVVEALL
;
A
#
# COMPACT_ATOMS: atom_id res chain seq x y z
N MET A 1 -31.06 -1.67 21.90
CA MET A 1 -31.17 -1.06 20.57
C MET A 1 -32.25 -0.03 20.69
N GLY A 2 -32.05 1.18 20.17
CA GLY A 2 -32.88 2.30 20.57
C GLY A 2 -32.37 2.91 21.87
N PHE A 3 -32.74 4.18 22.11
CA PHE A 3 -32.44 4.85 23.36
C PHE A 3 -33.56 4.58 24.37
N ASP A 4 -33.17 4.11 25.55
CA ASP A 4 -34.10 3.78 26.64
C ASP A 4 -35.02 4.95 26.94
N ILE A 5 -36.32 4.74 26.76
CA ILE A 5 -37.34 5.76 26.95
C ILE A 5 -37.39 6.28 28.39
N ALA A 6 -36.99 5.47 29.37
CA ALA A 6 -36.96 5.85 30.79
C ALA A 6 -35.90 6.92 31.09
N LEU A 7 -34.87 7.06 30.22
CA LEU A 7 -33.83 8.06 30.37
C LEU A 7 -34.21 9.42 29.74
N ILE A 8 -35.29 9.48 28.95
CA ILE A 8 -35.74 10.70 28.29
C ILE A 8 -36.44 11.62 29.28
N ILE A 9 -36.16 12.92 29.18
CA ILE A 9 -36.78 13.96 29.99
C ILE A 9 -37.85 14.67 29.17
N GLY A 10 -39.08 14.64 29.68
CA GLY A 10 -40.21 15.33 29.07
C GLY A 10 -41.21 14.36 28.44
N ARG A 11 -42.10 14.89 27.61
CA ARG A 11 -43.02 14.08 26.81
C ARG A 11 -42.34 13.69 25.50
N THR A 12 -42.37 12.40 25.19
CA THR A 12 -41.91 11.90 23.89
C THR A 12 -43.12 11.61 23.01
N ASP A 13 -43.03 11.99 21.75
CA ASP A 13 -44.02 11.65 20.73
C ASP A 13 -43.94 10.15 20.38
N GLU A 14 -45.09 9.51 20.19
CA GLU A 14 -45.19 8.09 19.82
C GLU A 14 -44.56 7.81 18.46
N GLU A 15 -44.56 8.80 17.55
CA GLU A 15 -43.90 8.71 16.24
C GLU A 15 -42.37 8.54 16.31
N LEU A 16 -41.77 8.85 17.47
CA LEU A 16 -40.33 8.74 17.70
C LEU A 16 -39.94 7.41 18.36
N ILE A 17 -40.91 6.55 18.66
CA ILE A 17 -40.71 5.25 19.31
C ILE A 17 -40.62 4.17 18.23
N CYS A 18 -39.62 3.30 18.34
CA CYS A 18 -39.49 2.16 17.44
C CYS A 18 -40.55 1.09 17.76
N PRO A 19 -41.39 0.67 16.79
CA PRO A 19 -42.40 -0.37 17.03
C PRO A 19 -41.83 -1.77 17.35
N ILE A 20 -40.53 -1.99 17.12
CA ILE A 20 -39.87 -3.29 17.32
C ILE A 20 -39.27 -3.40 18.72
N CYS A 21 -38.46 -2.41 19.14
CA CYS A 21 -37.80 -2.42 20.45
C CYS A 21 -38.52 -1.59 21.51
N THR A 22 -39.57 -0.85 21.14
CA THR A 22 -40.37 0.02 22.03
C THR A 22 -39.59 1.15 22.73
N ASP A 23 -38.37 1.40 22.27
CA ASP A 23 -37.47 2.47 22.71
C ASP A 23 -37.42 3.61 21.68
N ILE A 24 -36.83 4.75 22.05
CA ILE A 24 -36.63 5.88 21.12
C ILE A 24 -35.74 5.46 19.96
N LEU A 25 -36.12 5.88 18.75
CA LEU A 25 -35.43 5.53 17.52
C LEU A 25 -33.94 5.91 17.52
N GLU A 26 -33.09 4.89 17.35
CA GLU A 26 -31.65 5.05 17.21
C GLU A 26 -31.22 4.80 15.76
N SER A 27 -30.51 5.78 15.16
CA SER A 27 -30.14 5.76 13.74
C SER A 27 -31.34 5.41 12.85
N PRO A 28 -32.43 6.20 12.90
CA PRO A 28 -33.72 5.85 12.32
C PRO A 28 -33.64 5.65 10.80
N VAL A 29 -34.30 4.59 10.33
CA VAL A 29 -34.57 4.32 8.92
C VAL A 29 -36.07 4.21 8.73
N GLN A 30 -36.54 4.51 7.53
CA GLN A 30 -37.95 4.58 7.18
C GLN A 30 -38.20 3.82 5.88
N SER A 31 -39.35 3.16 5.79
CA SER A 31 -39.85 2.63 4.51
C SER A 31 -40.45 3.77 3.69
N PRO A 32 -40.03 4.00 2.43
CA PRO A 32 -40.61 5.05 1.61
C PRO A 32 -42.03 4.71 1.11
N LEU A 33 -42.45 3.45 1.19
CA LEU A 33 -43.76 3.00 0.69
C LEU A 33 -44.87 3.14 1.73
N CYS A 34 -44.56 2.88 3.00
CA CYS A 34 -45.54 2.91 4.10
C CYS A 34 -45.17 3.86 5.23
N GLU A 35 -44.06 4.60 5.09
CA GLU A 35 -43.62 5.67 5.98
C GLU A 35 -43.36 5.27 7.45
N HIS A 36 -43.43 3.98 7.81
CA HIS A 36 -43.05 3.50 9.13
C HIS A 36 -41.54 3.58 9.39
N ALA A 37 -41.16 4.05 10.58
CA ALA A 37 -39.78 4.24 10.99
C ALA A 37 -39.33 3.22 12.06
N TYR A 38 -38.05 2.83 11.99
CA TYR A 38 -37.44 1.84 12.88
C TYR A 38 -35.99 2.18 13.19
N CYS A 39 -35.45 1.64 14.29
CA CYS A 39 -34.01 1.60 14.49
C CYS A 39 -33.39 0.74 13.37
N ARG A 40 -32.29 1.20 12.77
CA ARG A 40 -31.62 0.49 11.66
C ARG A 40 -31.34 -0.97 11.97
N GLU A 41 -30.83 -1.25 13.17
CA GLU A 41 -30.48 -2.60 13.57
C GLU A 41 -31.72 -3.47 13.86
N CYS A 42 -32.80 -2.89 14.40
CA CYS A 42 -34.05 -3.60 14.68
C CYS A 42 -34.71 -4.11 13.40
N ILE A 43 -34.91 -3.23 12.41
CA ILE A 43 -35.53 -3.63 11.15
C ILE A 43 -34.59 -4.51 10.32
N GLY A 44 -33.28 -4.28 10.40
CA GLY A 44 -32.28 -5.12 9.74
C GLY A 44 -32.29 -6.57 10.24
N LYS A 45 -32.59 -6.81 11.52
CA LYS A 45 -32.81 -8.16 12.06
C LYS A 45 -34.13 -8.75 11.58
N TRP A 46 -35.22 -7.97 11.63
CA TRP A 46 -36.55 -8.43 11.20
C TRP A 46 -36.57 -8.86 9.73
N ILE A 47 -36.05 -8.04 8.82
CA ILE A 47 -36.08 -8.31 7.38
C ILE A 47 -35.29 -9.57 7.00
N LYS A 48 -34.25 -9.94 7.77
CA LYS A 48 -33.52 -11.18 7.52
C LYS A 48 -34.39 -12.43 7.69
N GLU A 49 -35.42 -12.36 8.53
CA GLU A 49 -36.35 -13.46 8.79
C GLU A 49 -37.66 -13.29 8.03
N LYS A 50 -38.15 -12.06 7.92
CA LYS A 50 -39.47 -11.72 7.39
C LYS A 50 -39.36 -10.49 6.49
N ASN A 51 -39.50 -10.68 5.17
CA ASN A 51 -39.44 -9.60 4.17
C ASN A 51 -40.72 -8.72 4.13
N ASN A 52 -41.22 -8.30 5.30
CA ASN A 52 -42.39 -7.46 5.41
C ASN A 52 -42.26 -6.41 6.52
N CYS A 53 -43.09 -5.38 6.44
CA CYS A 53 -43.22 -4.34 7.44
C CYS A 53 -43.82 -4.90 8.75
N PRO A 54 -43.18 -4.70 9.92
CA PRO A 54 -43.72 -5.13 11.22
C PRO A 54 -45.09 -4.55 11.59
N VAL A 55 -45.47 -3.40 11.01
CA VAL A 55 -46.70 -2.67 11.40
C VAL A 55 -47.86 -3.01 10.48
N ASP A 56 -47.70 -2.86 9.16
CA ASP A 56 -48.77 -3.02 8.17
C ASP A 56 -48.66 -4.29 7.31
N ARG A 57 -47.56 -5.06 7.45
CA ARG A 57 -47.25 -6.30 6.71
C ARG A 57 -47.04 -6.14 5.20
N SER A 58 -46.87 -4.92 4.69
CA SER A 58 -46.47 -4.67 3.30
C SER A 58 -45.09 -5.25 3.01
N ASP A 59 -44.83 -5.64 1.77
CA ASP A 59 -43.51 -6.15 1.36
C ASP A 59 -42.43 -5.09 1.62
N LEU A 60 -41.35 -5.51 2.29
CA LEU A 60 -40.26 -4.62 2.68
C LEU A 60 -38.92 -5.34 2.59
N PHE A 61 -38.03 -4.80 1.77
CA PHE A 61 -36.67 -5.32 1.58
C PHE A 61 -35.62 -4.32 2.07
N HIS A 62 -34.46 -4.85 2.47
CA HIS A 62 -33.37 -4.04 3.02
C HIS A 62 -32.88 -2.95 2.05
N SER A 63 -32.96 -3.16 0.74
CA SER A 63 -32.56 -2.18 -0.29
C SER A 63 -33.48 -0.97 -0.38
N GLN A 64 -34.71 -1.07 0.14
CA GLN A 64 -35.73 -0.02 0.06
C GLN A 64 -35.70 0.93 1.26
N LEU A 65 -35.02 0.55 2.36
CA LEU A 65 -34.93 1.37 3.56
C LEU A 65 -34.09 2.63 3.30
N VAL A 66 -34.67 3.78 3.60
CA VAL A 66 -33.99 5.08 3.50
C VAL A 66 -33.75 5.65 4.90
N PRO A 67 -32.79 6.56 5.10
CA PRO A 67 -32.70 7.31 6.35
C PRO A 67 -34.02 8.05 6.61
N ALA A 68 -34.47 8.08 7.87
CA ALA A 68 -35.69 8.81 8.21
C ALA A 68 -35.60 10.30 7.84
N SER A 69 -36.77 10.92 7.68
CA SER A 69 -36.92 12.31 7.29
C SER A 69 -36.07 13.26 8.14
N ARG A 70 -35.61 14.36 7.54
CA ARG A 70 -34.80 15.36 8.26
C ARG A 70 -35.55 15.89 9.48
N LEU A 71 -36.85 16.11 9.35
CA LEU A 71 -37.71 16.60 10.43
C LEU A 71 -37.70 15.62 11.62
N MET A 72 -37.92 14.33 11.38
CA MET A 72 -37.88 13.31 12.43
C MET A 72 -36.51 13.26 13.13
N ARG A 73 -35.41 13.28 12.36
CA ARG A 73 -34.06 13.32 12.93
C ARG A 73 -33.79 14.57 13.77
N ASN A 74 -34.28 15.73 13.34
CA ASN A 74 -34.17 16.96 14.11
C ASN A 74 -35.03 16.93 15.39
N MET A 75 -36.22 16.32 15.33
CA MET A 75 -37.07 16.14 16.52
C MET A 75 -36.40 15.19 17.53
N LEU A 76 -35.83 14.08 17.06
CA LEU A 76 -35.05 13.17 17.88
C LEU A 76 -33.86 13.88 18.52
N GLY A 77 -33.07 14.63 17.74
CA GLY A 77 -31.87 15.33 18.23
C GLY A 77 -32.15 16.25 19.42
N ARG A 78 -33.29 16.96 19.41
CA ARG A 78 -33.71 17.91 20.46
C ARG A 78 -34.26 17.26 21.73
N LEU A 79 -34.53 15.95 21.72
CA LEU A 79 -34.96 15.26 22.93
C LEU A 79 -33.87 15.37 23.99
N LYS A 80 -34.27 15.62 25.23
CA LYS A 80 -33.34 15.65 26.36
C LYS A 80 -33.24 14.26 26.96
N ILE A 81 -32.02 13.80 27.22
CA ILE A 81 -31.75 12.47 27.77
C ILE A 81 -30.80 12.57 28.97
N LYS A 82 -31.06 11.79 30.01
CA LYS A 82 -30.15 11.58 31.14
C LYS A 82 -29.07 10.58 30.76
N CYS A 83 -27.84 10.80 31.23
CA CYS A 83 -26.79 9.80 31.10
C CYS A 83 -27.24 8.44 31.66
N CYS A 84 -26.98 7.33 30.94
CA CYS A 84 -27.27 5.99 31.45
C CYS A 84 -26.40 5.61 32.67
N TYR A 85 -25.32 6.36 32.92
CA TYR A 85 -24.47 6.22 34.11
C TYR A 85 -24.89 7.16 35.25
N PHE A 86 -26.14 7.60 35.30
CA PHE A 86 -26.62 8.48 36.37
C PHE A 86 -26.50 7.84 37.76
N GLU A 87 -26.72 6.53 37.87
CA GLU A 87 -26.53 5.78 39.12
C GLU A 87 -25.06 5.76 39.57
N ASN A 88 -24.12 5.86 38.62
CA ASN A 88 -22.69 5.95 38.88
C ASN A 88 -22.23 7.40 39.14
N GLY A 89 -23.16 8.35 39.22
CA GLY A 89 -22.91 9.74 39.58
C GLY A 89 -22.91 10.74 38.42
N CYS A 90 -23.24 10.34 37.18
CA CYS A 90 -23.35 11.29 36.08
C CYS A 90 -24.66 12.07 36.13
N ALA A 91 -24.62 13.35 36.51
CA ALA A 91 -25.81 14.21 36.56
C ALA A 91 -26.15 14.92 35.24
N GLU A 92 -25.37 14.67 34.18
CA GLU A 92 -25.51 15.36 32.89
C GLU A 92 -26.85 15.04 32.21
N VAL A 93 -27.46 16.11 31.69
CA VAL A 93 -28.66 16.08 30.86
C VAL A 93 -28.30 16.73 29.54
N LEU A 94 -28.43 15.96 28.46
CA LEU A 94 -27.90 16.32 27.15
C LEU A 94 -29.00 16.27 26.10
N GLU A 95 -28.78 16.95 24.99
CA GLU A 95 -29.54 16.68 23.77
C GLU A 95 -29.17 15.29 23.23
N LEU A 96 -30.14 14.57 22.67
CA LEU A 96 -29.95 13.20 22.20
C LEU A 96 -28.89 13.12 21.09
N GLU A 97 -28.73 14.19 20.30
CA GLU A 97 -27.68 14.30 19.28
C GLU A 97 -26.26 14.21 19.90
N ASP A 98 -26.06 14.79 21.08
CA ASP A 98 -24.77 14.79 21.78
C ASP A 98 -24.55 13.55 22.66
N PHE A 99 -25.60 12.79 22.96
CA PHE A 99 -25.56 11.68 23.92
C PHE A 99 -24.47 10.65 23.63
N ARG A 100 -24.30 10.25 22.36
CA ARG A 100 -23.26 9.28 21.97
C ARG A 100 -21.85 9.83 22.17
N SER A 101 -21.65 11.12 21.94
CA SER A 101 -20.34 11.76 22.15
C SER A 101 -19.98 11.77 23.64
N HIS A 102 -20.96 12.10 24.50
CA HIS A 102 -20.78 12.03 25.94
C HIS A 102 -20.48 10.61 26.43
N LEU A 103 -21.20 9.58 25.97
CA LEU A 103 -20.95 8.20 26.40
C LEU A 103 -19.51 7.74 26.11
N ALA A 104 -18.92 8.21 25.03
CA ALA A 104 -17.54 7.88 24.65
C ALA A 104 -16.49 8.50 25.60
N SER A 105 -16.84 9.59 26.30
CA SER A 105 -15.93 10.32 27.19
C SER A 105 -16.48 10.50 28.61
N CYS A 106 -17.52 9.77 28.99
CA CYS A 106 -18.18 9.94 30.28
C CYS A 106 -17.29 9.42 31.40
N ASP A 107 -16.90 10.29 32.34
CA ASP A 107 -16.05 9.91 33.47
C ASP A 107 -16.68 8.84 34.38
N HIS A 108 -18.00 8.73 34.37
CA HIS A 108 -18.77 7.77 35.19
C HIS A 108 -19.06 6.45 34.48
N ASN A 109 -18.59 6.28 33.24
CA ASN A 109 -18.68 5.00 32.53
C ASN A 109 -17.75 3.96 33.19
N PRO A 110 -18.27 2.88 33.80
CA PRO A 110 -17.44 1.90 34.50
C PRO A 110 -16.52 1.13 33.55
N LYS A 111 -16.94 0.96 32.29
CA LYS A 111 -16.19 0.24 31.25
C LYS A 111 -15.22 1.13 30.48
N MET A 112 -15.10 2.40 30.86
CA MET A 112 -14.14 3.30 30.23
C MET A 112 -12.72 2.83 30.52
N ASP A 113 -11.96 2.62 29.45
CA ASP A 113 -10.56 2.25 29.54
C ASP A 113 -9.73 3.41 30.10
N ILE A 114 -9.23 3.23 31.32
CA ILE A 114 -8.29 4.15 31.95
C ILE A 114 -6.89 3.56 31.91
N ARG A 115 -5.88 4.44 31.83
CA ARG A 115 -4.49 4.01 32.04
C ARG A 115 -4.33 3.61 33.49
N CYS A 116 -3.70 2.46 33.71
CA CYS A 116 -3.42 1.95 35.04
C CYS A 116 -2.63 2.97 35.88
N THR A 117 -3.23 3.40 36.99
CA THR A 117 -2.64 4.37 37.94
C THR A 117 -1.46 3.81 38.73
N LYS A 118 -1.30 2.47 38.75
CA LYS A 118 -0.16 1.78 39.38
C LYS A 118 1.10 1.77 38.49
N GLY A 119 1.06 2.42 37.32
CA GLY A 119 2.24 2.69 36.49
C GLY A 119 2.60 1.61 35.47
N CYS A 120 1.78 0.57 35.25
CA CYS A 120 2.07 -0.46 34.23
C CYS A 120 1.77 -0.02 32.79
N GLY A 121 1.11 1.13 32.60
CA GLY A 121 0.78 1.68 31.28
C GLY A 121 -0.34 0.96 30.51
N MET A 122 -0.88 -0.15 31.03
CA MET A 122 -2.00 -0.85 30.40
C MET A 122 -3.31 -0.07 30.51
N LYS A 123 -4.13 -0.19 29.48
CA LYS A 123 -5.51 0.28 29.48
C LYS A 123 -6.37 -0.79 30.16
N VAL A 124 -7.11 -0.39 31.19
CA VAL A 124 -7.94 -1.26 32.02
C VAL A 124 -9.28 -0.57 32.22
N PRO A 125 -10.41 -1.29 32.14
CA PRO A 125 -11.71 -0.75 32.52
C PRO A 125 -11.70 -0.16 33.94
N LYS A 126 -12.38 0.98 34.14
CA LYS A 126 -12.39 1.71 35.41
C LYS A 126 -12.92 0.85 36.59
N ASP A 127 -13.90 0.00 36.34
CA ASP A 127 -14.48 -0.94 37.31
C ASP A 127 -13.54 -2.11 37.69
N GLU A 128 -12.70 -2.55 36.77
CA GLU A 128 -11.71 -3.61 36.98
C GLU A 128 -10.41 -3.12 37.62
N MET A 129 -10.15 -1.81 37.58
CA MET A 129 -8.94 -1.19 38.13
C MET A 129 -8.62 -1.57 39.60
N PRO A 130 -9.58 -1.69 40.53
CA PRO A 130 -9.31 -2.16 41.90
C PRO A 130 -8.73 -3.58 41.94
N ARG A 131 -9.17 -4.46 41.02
CA ARG A 131 -8.74 -5.87 40.92
C ARG A 131 -7.51 -6.04 40.02
N HIS A 132 -7.06 -4.98 39.36
CA HIS A 132 -5.92 -5.02 38.45
C HIS A 132 -4.60 -5.36 39.16
N ASN A 133 -3.96 -6.46 38.75
CA ASN A 133 -2.60 -6.83 39.13
C ASN A 133 -1.62 -6.59 37.97
N CYS A 134 -0.75 -5.59 38.10
CA CYS A 134 0.18 -5.20 37.04
C CYS A 134 1.12 -6.33 36.64
N VAL A 135 1.66 -7.06 37.62
CA VAL A 135 2.70 -8.07 37.37
C VAL A 135 2.14 -9.26 36.60
N VAL A 136 0.94 -9.73 36.99
CA VAL A 136 0.29 -10.88 36.32
C VAL A 136 -0.07 -10.51 34.88
N ASN A 137 -0.74 -9.38 34.68
CA ASN A 137 -1.18 -8.96 33.36
C ASN A 137 0.00 -8.63 32.43
N LEU A 138 1.08 -8.01 32.93
CA LEU A 138 2.28 -7.75 32.14
C LEU A 138 2.99 -9.06 31.76
N ARG A 139 3.07 -10.03 32.68
CA ARG A 139 3.64 -11.36 32.37
C ARG A 139 2.82 -12.06 31.29
N GLU A 140 1.49 -12.06 31.40
CA GLU A 140 0.61 -12.65 30.40
C GLU A 140 0.73 -11.96 29.03
N LEU A 141 0.86 -10.63 29.02
CA LEU A 141 1.10 -9.87 27.80
C LEU A 141 2.43 -10.26 27.16
N VAL A 142 3.51 -10.34 27.95
CA VAL A 142 4.84 -10.73 27.47
C VAL A 142 4.82 -12.17 26.94
N THR A 143 4.14 -13.10 27.59
CA THR A 143 4.01 -14.48 27.09
C THR A 143 3.22 -14.52 25.78
N LYS A 144 2.09 -13.82 25.68
CA LYS A 144 1.31 -13.74 24.44
C LYS A 144 2.12 -13.13 23.30
N GLN A 145 2.87 -12.06 23.55
CA GLN A 145 3.75 -11.45 22.56
C GLN A 145 4.87 -12.38 22.14
N ARG A 146 5.48 -13.12 23.09
CA ARG A 146 6.51 -14.11 22.80
C ARG A 146 5.99 -15.22 21.89
N ASP A 147 4.80 -15.74 22.17
CA ASP A 147 4.17 -16.79 21.38
C ASP A 147 3.83 -16.29 19.97
N GLU A 148 3.34 -15.06 19.85
CA GLU A 148 3.08 -14.45 18.54
C GLU A 148 4.36 -14.27 17.72
N VAL A 149 5.46 -13.84 18.35
CA VAL A 149 6.76 -13.74 17.68
C VAL A 149 7.24 -15.11 17.19
N ILE A 150 7.04 -16.17 17.97
CA ILE A 150 7.39 -17.54 17.56
C ILE A 150 6.55 -17.95 16.34
N ARG A 151 5.23 -17.77 16.39
CA ARG A 151 4.33 -18.06 15.26
C ARG A 151 4.73 -17.31 13.99
N ILE A 152 5.03 -16.02 14.10
CA ILE A 152 5.46 -15.20 12.96
C ILE A 152 6.80 -15.71 12.39
N LYS A 153 7.75 -16.08 13.25
CA LYS A 153 9.04 -16.63 12.81
C LYS A 153 8.89 -17.95 12.06
N GLU A 154 8.04 -18.85 12.55
CA GLU A 154 7.74 -20.12 11.90
C GLU A 154 7.07 -19.92 10.55
N ALA A 155 6.06 -19.04 10.49
CA ALA A 155 5.39 -18.68 9.24
C ALA A 155 6.38 -18.06 8.23
N LEU A 156 7.27 -17.19 8.69
CA LEU A 156 8.31 -16.57 7.86
C LEU A 156 9.27 -17.63 7.30
N ALA A 157 9.72 -18.59 8.12
CA ALA A 157 10.59 -19.67 7.68
C ALA A 157 9.91 -20.54 6.61
N SER A 158 8.63 -20.87 6.80
CA SER A 158 7.84 -21.62 5.81
C SER A 158 7.69 -20.85 4.50
N GLN A 159 7.43 -19.53 4.55
CA GLN A 159 7.39 -18.70 3.34
C GLN A 159 8.73 -18.67 2.59
N HIS A 160 9.86 -18.56 3.31
CA HIS A 160 11.18 -18.59 2.69
C HIS A 160 11.45 -19.93 1.98
N GLN A 161 11.05 -21.06 2.57
CA GLN A 161 11.15 -22.36 1.91
C GLN A 161 10.29 -22.42 0.64
N ARG A 162 9.06 -21.91 0.68
CA ARG A 162 8.17 -21.87 -0.48
C ARG A 162 8.72 -20.99 -1.61
N ILE A 163 9.30 -19.82 -1.28
CA ILE A 163 9.98 -18.96 -2.25
C ILE A 163 11.19 -19.68 -2.85
N SER A 164 11.99 -20.36 -2.03
CA SER A 164 13.14 -21.13 -2.53
C SER A 164 12.70 -22.26 -3.46
N TYR A 165 11.57 -22.92 -3.18
CA TYR A 165 11.01 -23.96 -4.04
C TYR A 165 10.54 -23.37 -5.38
N HIS A 166 9.72 -22.33 -5.36
CA HIS A 166 9.25 -21.66 -6.59
C HIS A 166 10.39 -21.12 -7.44
N ARG A 167 11.47 -20.62 -6.82
CA ARG A 167 12.66 -20.18 -7.54
C ARG A 167 13.31 -21.31 -8.34
N ARG A 168 13.43 -22.51 -7.77
CA ARG A 168 13.98 -23.70 -8.46
C ARG A 168 13.09 -24.14 -9.62
N GLU A 169 11.77 -24.14 -9.42
CA GLU A 169 10.81 -24.44 -10.50
C GLU A 169 10.93 -23.43 -11.66
N LEU A 170 11.06 -22.14 -11.33
CA LEU A 170 11.29 -21.10 -12.35
C LEU A 170 12.63 -21.28 -13.09
N GLU A 171 13.69 -21.65 -12.38
CA GLU A 171 15.00 -21.97 -12.99
C GLU A 171 14.87 -23.15 -13.97
N LEU A 172 14.12 -24.20 -13.62
CA LEU A 172 13.84 -25.33 -14.50
C LEU A 172 13.06 -24.91 -15.76
N VAL A 173 12.02 -24.08 -15.60
CA VAL A 173 11.24 -23.53 -16.72
C VAL A 173 12.13 -22.69 -17.63
N GLN A 174 13.01 -21.86 -17.08
CA GLN A 174 14.00 -21.08 -17.84
C GLN A 174 14.94 -21.98 -18.66
N HIS A 175 15.39 -23.11 -18.09
CA HIS A 175 16.18 -24.10 -18.83
C HIS A 175 15.42 -24.72 -20.00
N TYR A 176 14.17 -25.13 -19.80
CA TYR A 176 13.33 -25.64 -20.89
C TYR A 176 13.12 -24.61 -21.99
N ILE A 177 12.81 -23.36 -21.64
CA ILE A 177 12.66 -22.26 -22.62
C ILE A 177 13.96 -22.05 -23.40
N THR A 178 15.11 -22.09 -22.72
CA THR A 178 16.42 -21.94 -23.38
C THR A 178 16.68 -23.08 -24.37
N GLY A 179 16.38 -24.33 -23.97
CA GLY A 179 16.46 -25.48 -24.86
C GLY A 179 15.54 -25.35 -26.07
N LEU A 180 14.29 -24.91 -25.87
CA LEU A 180 13.33 -24.68 -26.96
C LEU A 180 13.79 -23.58 -27.92
N ARG A 181 14.38 -22.49 -27.41
CA ARG A 181 14.95 -21.43 -28.26
C ARG A 181 16.11 -21.93 -29.12
N TYR A 182 16.91 -22.87 -28.60
CA TYR A 182 18.03 -23.46 -29.33
C TYR A 182 17.58 -24.48 -30.38
N THR A 183 16.60 -25.31 -30.06
CA THR A 183 16.13 -26.37 -30.97
C THR A 183 15.12 -25.88 -32.01
N ASN A 184 14.42 -24.79 -31.76
CA ASN A 184 13.43 -24.22 -32.65
C ASN A 184 13.75 -22.76 -33.01
N SER A 185 14.18 -22.53 -34.25
CA SER A 185 14.57 -21.22 -34.75
C SER A 185 13.44 -20.19 -34.74
N VAL A 186 12.17 -20.60 -34.92
CA VAL A 186 11.02 -19.70 -34.85
C VAL A 186 10.85 -19.20 -33.42
N VAL A 187 10.91 -20.09 -32.43
CA VAL A 187 10.81 -19.74 -31.00
C VAL A 187 12.01 -18.91 -30.55
N GLY A 188 13.21 -19.21 -31.04
CA GLY A 188 14.41 -18.40 -30.83
C GLY A 188 14.24 -16.97 -31.36
N ASN A 189 13.83 -16.82 -32.62
CA ASN A 189 13.59 -15.53 -33.25
C ASN A 189 12.51 -14.71 -32.54
N ILE A 190 11.40 -15.34 -32.13
CA ILE A 190 10.36 -14.69 -31.33
C ILE A 190 10.94 -14.20 -29.98
N GLY A 191 11.74 -15.04 -29.32
CA GLY A 191 12.41 -14.69 -28.07
C GLY A 191 13.30 -13.46 -28.20
N ASP A 192 14.11 -13.40 -29.27
CA ASP A 192 15.00 -12.28 -29.56
C ASP A 192 14.22 -11.00 -29.92
N GLN A 193 13.13 -11.13 -30.69
CA GLN A 193 12.25 -10.02 -31.01
C GLN A 193 11.59 -9.42 -29.77
N LEU A 194 11.11 -10.27 -28.85
CA LEU A 194 10.51 -9.83 -27.58
C LEU A 194 11.53 -9.15 -26.68
N GLU A 195 12.76 -9.66 -26.60
CA GLU A 195 13.83 -9.03 -25.81
C GLU A 195 14.21 -7.66 -26.40
N ARG A 196 14.33 -7.55 -27.72
CA ARG A 196 14.57 -6.27 -28.41
C ARG A 196 13.42 -5.28 -28.21
N PHE A 197 12.17 -5.73 -28.31
CA PHE A 197 10.99 -4.89 -28.09
C PHE A 197 10.95 -4.36 -26.65
N SER A 198 11.20 -5.24 -25.67
CA SER A 198 11.24 -4.87 -24.25
C SER A 198 12.36 -3.86 -23.95
N LEU A 199 13.55 -4.05 -24.55
CA LEU A 199 14.67 -3.12 -24.45
C LEU A 199 14.32 -1.75 -25.03
N MET A 200 13.71 -1.71 -26.22
CA MET A 200 13.28 -0.48 -26.88
C MET A 200 12.20 0.26 -26.08
N GLN A 201 11.20 -0.47 -25.57
CA GLN A 201 10.12 0.09 -24.77
C GLN A 201 10.66 0.71 -23.47
N TRP A 202 11.55 0.00 -22.77
CA TRP A 202 12.20 0.54 -21.59
C TRP A 202 13.09 1.74 -21.91
N GLY A 203 13.93 1.64 -22.96
CA GLY A 203 14.79 2.73 -23.40
C GLY A 203 14.02 4.01 -23.69
N ASN A 204 12.90 3.92 -24.41
CA ASN A 204 12.05 5.06 -24.73
C ASN A 204 11.43 5.76 -23.52
N ASN A 205 11.29 5.06 -22.39
CA ASN A 205 10.83 5.68 -21.14
C ASN A 205 11.92 6.46 -20.40
N LEU A 206 13.20 6.27 -20.77
CA LEU A 206 14.32 7.04 -20.22
C LEU A 206 14.52 8.33 -21.02
N ARG A 207 14.86 9.39 -20.30
CA ARG A 207 15.11 10.72 -20.87
C ARG A 207 16.44 10.74 -21.60
N LEU A 208 16.52 11.48 -22.70
CA LEU A 208 17.76 11.66 -23.44
C LEU A 208 18.77 12.48 -22.62
N ALA A 209 20.04 12.11 -22.74
CA ALA A 209 21.17 12.80 -22.12
C ALA A 209 22.11 13.34 -23.19
N HIS A 210 22.67 14.50 -22.92
CA HIS A 210 23.81 15.05 -23.65
C HIS A 210 25.03 15.10 -22.74
N ILE A 211 26.15 14.59 -23.22
CA ILE A 211 27.42 14.54 -22.46
C ILE A 211 28.34 15.61 -23.02
N THR A 212 28.58 16.64 -22.22
CA THR A 212 29.45 17.79 -22.54
C THR A 212 30.92 17.51 -22.25
N ASN A 213 31.20 16.68 -21.24
CA ASN A 213 32.56 16.36 -20.80
C ASN A 213 32.76 14.84 -20.76
N TRP A 214 33.29 14.27 -21.84
CA TRP A 214 33.64 12.84 -21.86
C TRP A 214 34.88 12.49 -21.04
N GLY A 215 35.65 13.50 -20.61
CA GLY A 215 36.83 13.31 -19.77
C GLY A 215 36.52 13.00 -18.30
N SER A 216 35.30 13.28 -17.83
CA SER A 216 34.84 12.95 -16.46
C SER A 216 34.32 11.52 -16.31
N LEU A 217 34.45 10.70 -17.36
CA LEU A 217 34.02 9.31 -17.39
C LEU A 217 34.79 8.47 -16.35
N ILE A 218 34.05 7.82 -15.46
CA ILE A 218 34.57 6.84 -14.52
C ILE A 218 34.57 5.48 -15.23
N SER A 219 35.73 5.05 -15.71
CA SER A 219 35.87 3.80 -16.48
C SER A 219 36.04 2.54 -15.62
N THR A 220 36.42 2.71 -14.35
CA THR A 220 36.59 1.63 -13.37
C THR A 220 35.75 1.91 -12.11
N PRO A 221 34.41 1.75 -12.18
CA PRO A 221 33.55 1.98 -11.02
C PRO A 221 33.80 0.95 -9.91
N ASP A 222 33.78 1.40 -8.66
CA ASP A 222 33.89 0.52 -7.49
C ASP A 222 32.62 -0.33 -7.29
N ILE A 223 32.68 -1.27 -6.34
CA ILE A 223 31.55 -2.16 -6.02
C ILE A 223 30.30 -1.37 -5.63
N PHE A 224 30.48 -0.26 -4.92
CA PHE A 224 29.38 0.59 -4.49
C PHE A 224 28.64 1.21 -5.69
N LEU A 225 29.37 1.82 -6.62
CA LEU A 225 28.81 2.40 -7.84
C LEU A 225 28.15 1.32 -8.72
N HIS A 226 28.75 0.14 -8.81
CA HIS A 226 28.16 -1.00 -9.52
C HIS A 226 26.81 -1.42 -8.91
N MET A 227 26.70 -1.50 -7.57
CA MET A 227 25.44 -1.79 -6.89
C MET A 227 24.40 -0.69 -7.13
N ARG A 228 24.79 0.58 -7.10
CA ARG A 228 23.89 1.71 -7.38
C ARG A 228 23.32 1.69 -8.80
N ILE A 229 24.14 1.33 -9.79
CA ILE A 229 23.65 1.12 -11.17
C ILE A 229 22.59 0.03 -11.20
N ARG A 230 22.86 -1.12 -10.57
CA ARG A 230 21.92 -2.24 -10.53
C ARG A 230 20.59 -1.87 -9.88
N ASP A 231 20.63 -1.16 -8.76
CA ASP A 231 19.44 -0.66 -8.06
C ASP A 231 18.68 0.36 -8.93
N GLY A 232 19.39 1.27 -9.60
CA GLY A 232 18.83 2.26 -10.51
C GLY A 232 18.14 1.64 -11.73
N LEU A 233 18.75 0.64 -12.34
CA LEU A 233 18.14 -0.15 -13.42
C LEU A 233 16.86 -0.83 -12.93
N GLY A 234 16.89 -1.45 -11.73
CA GLY A 234 15.71 -2.06 -11.12
C GLY A 234 14.58 -1.06 -10.86
N ALA A 235 14.89 0.11 -10.31
CA ALA A 235 13.92 1.17 -10.04
C ALA A 235 13.31 1.77 -11.33
N SER A 236 14.09 1.81 -12.42
CA SER A 236 13.65 2.31 -13.73
C SER A 236 12.75 1.35 -14.52
N SER A 237 12.32 0.23 -13.91
CA SER A 237 11.56 -0.82 -14.59
C SER A 237 12.31 -1.46 -15.77
N CYS A 238 13.65 -1.54 -15.67
CA CYS A 238 14.46 -2.29 -16.61
C CYS A 238 14.08 -3.79 -16.55
N PRO A 239 13.93 -4.48 -17.70
CA PRO A 239 13.66 -5.92 -17.70
C PRO A 239 14.73 -6.70 -16.93
N LEU A 240 14.31 -7.59 -16.02
CA LEU A 240 15.19 -8.28 -15.06
C LEU A 240 16.33 -9.05 -15.74
N ASN A 241 16.08 -9.65 -16.91
CA ASN A 241 17.09 -10.38 -17.70
C ASN A 241 18.17 -9.46 -18.31
N LEU A 242 17.94 -8.15 -18.34
CA LEU A 242 18.84 -7.15 -18.90
C LEU A 242 19.65 -6.40 -17.84
N ILE A 243 19.16 -6.35 -16.59
CA ILE A 243 19.82 -5.61 -15.51
C ILE A 243 21.28 -6.02 -15.36
N ASN A 244 21.56 -7.32 -15.19
CA ASN A 244 22.94 -7.79 -15.05
C ASN A 244 23.74 -7.58 -16.34
N LYS A 245 23.13 -7.82 -17.52
CA LYS A 245 23.80 -7.62 -18.82
C LYS A 245 24.30 -6.17 -19.02
N ILE A 246 23.53 -5.18 -18.55
CA ILE A 246 23.87 -3.76 -18.66
C ILE A 246 24.79 -3.33 -17.51
N ALA A 247 24.48 -3.73 -16.27
CA ALA A 247 25.26 -3.37 -15.09
C ALA A 247 26.69 -3.91 -15.16
N ASP A 248 26.89 -5.17 -15.60
CA ASP A 248 28.22 -5.76 -15.72
C ASP A 248 29.08 -4.94 -16.71
N ARG A 249 28.48 -4.37 -17.76
CA ARG A 249 29.18 -3.54 -18.77
C ARG A 249 29.41 -2.09 -18.32
N CYS A 250 29.41 -1.79 -17.02
CA CYS A 250 29.81 -0.48 -16.52
C CYS A 250 31.33 -0.29 -16.37
N HIS A 251 32.09 -1.39 -16.43
CA HIS A 251 33.54 -1.39 -16.28
C HIS A 251 34.24 -1.52 -17.66
N GLU A 252 35.35 -0.81 -17.84
CA GLU A 252 36.07 -0.74 -19.13
C GLU A 252 36.54 -2.09 -19.68
N GLU A 253 36.87 -3.04 -18.81
CA GLU A 253 37.23 -4.42 -19.19
C GLU A 253 36.13 -5.14 -20.00
N ARG A 254 34.88 -4.68 -19.91
CA ARG A 254 33.72 -5.28 -20.58
C ARG A 254 33.10 -4.35 -21.63
N TRP A 255 33.80 -3.29 -22.01
CA TRP A 255 33.39 -2.39 -23.08
C TRP A 255 33.79 -2.90 -24.48
N PRO A 256 33.16 -2.38 -25.55
CA PRO A 256 33.61 -2.63 -26.92
C PRO A 256 35.08 -2.26 -27.14
N GLU A 257 35.76 -2.92 -28.08
CA GLU A 257 37.20 -2.77 -28.34
C GLU A 257 37.65 -1.32 -28.51
N GLY A 258 36.83 -0.47 -29.15
CA GLY A 258 37.11 0.94 -29.38
C GLY A 258 37.08 1.82 -28.12
N LEU A 259 36.71 1.27 -26.95
CA LEU A 259 36.58 1.98 -25.67
C LEU A 259 37.41 1.38 -24.52
N LEU A 260 38.04 0.22 -24.73
CA LEU A 260 38.68 -0.57 -23.66
C LEU A 260 39.70 0.20 -22.82
N ASN A 261 40.49 1.09 -23.43
CA ASN A 261 41.56 1.79 -22.74
C ASN A 261 41.57 3.29 -23.06
N LEU A 262 42.31 4.06 -22.28
CA LEU A 262 42.35 5.52 -22.41
C LEU A 262 42.82 5.99 -23.80
N ASN A 263 43.76 5.27 -24.43
CA ASN A 263 44.29 5.65 -25.74
C ASN A 263 43.23 5.45 -26.84
N THR A 264 42.55 4.29 -26.85
CA THR A 264 41.47 4.02 -27.82
C THR A 264 40.30 4.99 -27.64
N ARG A 265 39.98 5.38 -26.39
CA ARG A 265 38.98 6.43 -26.12
C ARG A 265 39.39 7.81 -26.65
N ARG A 266 40.67 8.18 -26.54
CA ARG A 266 41.19 9.45 -27.07
C ARG A 266 41.17 9.49 -28.60
N GLU A 267 41.57 8.40 -29.25
CA GLU A 267 41.50 8.26 -30.71
C GLU A 267 40.06 8.37 -31.23
N ASN A 268 39.12 7.76 -30.50
CA ASN A 268 37.69 7.79 -30.84
C ASN A 268 36.92 8.98 -30.26
N HIS A 269 37.58 9.97 -29.66
CA HIS A 269 36.92 11.07 -28.95
C HIS A 269 35.89 11.81 -29.81
N HIS A 270 36.21 12.04 -31.09
CA HIS A 270 35.31 12.68 -32.06
C HIS A 270 34.01 11.90 -32.28
N ARG A 271 34.02 10.58 -32.11
CA ARG A 271 32.85 9.69 -32.27
C ARG A 271 32.03 9.58 -31.00
N LEU A 272 32.63 9.81 -29.83
CA LEU A 272 31.90 9.71 -28.55
C LEU A 272 30.72 10.69 -28.51
N MET A 273 30.90 11.89 -29.07
CA MET A 273 29.85 12.91 -29.16
C MET A 273 28.63 12.49 -30.00
N LEU A 274 28.75 11.43 -30.82
CA LEU A 274 27.68 10.94 -31.68
C LEU A 274 26.79 9.90 -31.00
N TYR A 275 27.11 9.46 -29.78
CA TYR A 275 26.27 8.50 -29.08
C TYR A 275 24.91 9.11 -28.67
N VAL A 276 23.86 8.35 -28.91
CA VAL A 276 22.56 8.56 -28.29
C VAL A 276 22.62 7.95 -26.89
N THR A 277 22.51 8.81 -25.88
CA THR A 277 22.60 8.42 -24.47
C THR A 277 21.33 8.78 -23.73
N ARG A 278 20.99 8.00 -22.69
CA ARG A 278 19.80 8.21 -21.88
C ARG A 278 20.16 8.30 -20.41
N ILE A 279 19.57 9.23 -19.66
CA ILE A 279 19.81 9.38 -18.23
C ILE A 279 19.13 8.26 -17.49
N LEU A 280 19.89 7.56 -16.64
CA LEU A 280 19.34 6.64 -15.67
C LEU A 280 19.07 7.42 -14.38
N PRO A 281 17.81 7.49 -13.91
CA PRO A 281 17.45 8.28 -12.73
C PRO A 281 17.95 7.59 -11.45
N ILE A 282 19.23 7.79 -11.15
CA ILE A 282 19.89 7.30 -9.94
C ILE A 282 20.26 8.49 -9.06
N PHE A 283 19.92 8.41 -7.78
CA PHE A 283 20.42 9.35 -6.79
C PHE A 283 21.84 8.95 -6.38
N MET A 284 22.84 9.58 -7.01
CA MET A 284 24.23 9.54 -6.59
C MET A 284 24.71 10.98 -6.38
N THR A 285 25.23 11.27 -5.19
CA THR A 285 25.70 12.62 -4.86
C THR A 285 26.83 13.02 -5.81
N GLY A 286 26.59 14.06 -6.61
CA GLY A 286 27.59 14.63 -7.53
C GLY A 286 28.00 13.71 -8.68
N LYS A 287 27.21 12.68 -9.03
CA LYS A 287 27.50 11.80 -10.17
C LYS A 287 26.26 11.54 -10.98
N SER A 288 26.43 11.37 -12.28
CA SER A 288 25.35 11.02 -13.21
C SER A 288 25.63 9.69 -13.88
N CYS A 289 24.57 8.92 -14.10
CA CYS A 289 24.64 7.65 -14.81
C CYS A 289 23.85 7.75 -16.11
N VAL A 290 24.47 7.34 -17.21
CA VAL A 290 23.82 7.23 -18.51
C VAL A 290 23.83 5.79 -18.97
N VAL A 291 22.81 5.43 -19.72
CA VAL A 291 22.69 4.15 -20.40
C VAL A 291 22.77 4.39 -21.90
N MET A 292 23.56 3.55 -22.56
CA MET A 292 23.80 3.57 -24.00
C MET A 292 23.27 2.27 -24.56
N LEU A 293 22.15 2.34 -25.29
CA LEU A 293 21.50 1.15 -25.84
C LEU A 293 22.02 0.88 -27.25
N GLY A 294 22.27 -0.39 -27.56
CA GLY A 294 22.73 -0.79 -28.89
C GLY A 294 21.71 -0.48 -29.98
N CYS A 295 20.42 -0.57 -29.64
CA CYS A 295 19.32 -0.27 -30.54
C CYS A 295 19.19 1.23 -30.88
N ASP A 296 19.56 2.13 -29.96
CA ASP A 296 19.58 3.58 -30.19
C ASP A 296 20.84 4.03 -30.97
N ASN A 297 21.86 3.18 -31.04
CA ASN A 297 23.19 3.51 -31.55
C ASN A 297 23.60 2.65 -32.76
N THR A 298 22.64 2.30 -33.62
CA THR A 298 22.89 1.45 -34.79
C THR A 298 23.79 2.12 -35.84
N HIS A 299 23.83 3.46 -35.86
CA HIS A 299 24.74 4.28 -36.67
C HIS A 299 26.19 4.23 -36.22
N MET A 300 26.46 3.81 -34.99
CA MET A 300 27.82 3.70 -34.47
C MET A 300 28.53 2.45 -35.02
N PRO A 301 29.84 2.52 -35.28
CA PRO A 301 30.66 1.37 -35.69
C PRO A 301 30.53 0.19 -34.71
N GLU A 302 30.64 -1.05 -35.22
CA GLU A 302 30.45 -2.25 -34.39
C GLU A 302 31.44 -2.35 -33.22
N ASN A 303 32.68 -1.90 -33.42
CA ASN A 303 33.71 -1.86 -32.37
C ASN A 303 33.47 -0.80 -31.28
N LEU A 304 32.47 0.07 -31.45
CA LEU A 304 32.04 1.11 -30.51
C LEU A 304 30.61 0.87 -30.00
N ARG A 305 29.80 0.08 -30.71
CA ARG A 305 28.38 -0.13 -30.39
C ARG A 305 28.22 -1.23 -29.34
N PRO A 306 27.48 -0.99 -28.24
CA PRO A 306 27.17 -2.04 -27.28
C PRO A 306 26.17 -3.03 -27.89
N GLY A 307 26.37 -4.34 -27.69
CA GLY A 307 25.45 -5.36 -28.24
C GLY A 307 24.01 -5.31 -27.71
N VAL A 308 23.82 -4.97 -26.43
CA VAL A 308 22.49 -4.82 -25.79
C VAL A 308 22.37 -3.40 -25.24
N GLY A 309 23.17 -3.13 -24.21
CA GLY A 309 23.39 -1.78 -23.68
C GLY A 309 24.56 -1.79 -22.70
N MET A 310 25.04 -0.61 -22.33
CA MET A 310 26.07 -0.43 -21.31
C MET A 310 25.75 0.82 -20.49
N ALA A 311 26.11 0.80 -19.20
CA ALA A 311 25.98 1.95 -18.31
C ALA A 311 27.33 2.66 -18.18
N MET A 312 27.34 3.99 -18.16
CA MET A 312 28.54 4.78 -17.92
C MET A 312 28.26 5.81 -16.83
N ILE A 313 29.24 6.02 -15.95
CA ILE A 313 29.15 6.98 -14.85
C ILE A 313 30.06 8.15 -15.15
N PHE A 314 29.54 9.35 -14.94
CA PHE A 314 30.27 10.60 -15.11
C PHE A 314 30.26 11.36 -13.80
N ASP A 315 31.40 11.96 -13.47
CA ASP A 315 31.53 12.85 -12.31
C ASP A 315 30.88 14.21 -12.58
N ASP A 316 30.92 14.69 -13.83
CA ASP A 316 30.30 15.95 -14.24
C ASP A 316 29.97 15.93 -15.75
N GLY A 317 29.17 16.89 -16.22
CA GLY A 317 28.99 17.16 -17.64
C GLY A 317 27.87 16.36 -18.32
N VAL A 318 26.99 15.72 -17.57
CA VAL A 318 25.77 15.08 -18.09
C VAL A 318 24.59 16.05 -17.92
N VAL A 319 23.99 16.43 -19.04
CA VAL A 319 22.84 17.34 -19.08
C VAL A 319 21.65 16.60 -19.67
N GLU A 320 20.46 16.79 -19.09
CA GLU A 320 19.22 16.28 -19.67
C GLU A 320 18.92 17.04 -20.96
N ALA A 321 18.74 16.32 -22.06
CA ALA A 321 18.36 16.96 -23.31
C ALA A 321 16.89 17.40 -23.20
N LEU A 322 16.66 18.70 -23.16
CA LEU A 322 15.33 19.27 -23.32
C LEU A 322 14.89 19.02 -24.77
N LEU A 323 13.73 18.38 -24.94
CA LEU A 323 13.09 18.14 -26.24
C LEU A 323 12.78 19.46 -26.95
#